data_AF-A0A7S0FMF5-F1
#
_entry.id   AF-A0A7S0FMF5-F1
#
_cell.length_a   1.000
_cell.length_b   1.000
_cell.length_c   1.000
_cell.angle_alpha   90.00
_cell.angle_beta   90.00
_cell.angle_gamma   90.00
#
_symmetry.space_group_name_H-M   'P 1'
#
loop_
_entity.id
_entity.type
_entity.pdbx_description
1 polymer ?
#
loop_
_entity_poly.entity_id
_entity_poly.type
_entity_poly.pdbx_seq_one_letter_code
_entity_poly.pdbx_strand_id
1 'polypeptide(L)'
;ATSRPERLARLKRRLMSAAVQVPEPDELQEVPAKLSAEEVAKVFQDHFPGVDKLIYRQQPGNYSLKFIQSAYAEGLRAFHGSEVHGHLLRLMRLIVHHGHENKPGAAKHLREVAEAFTDCQAVQGRTIERVGLQIRGVSLDFSGHLVRLVGEYKAMAVKILAMEECTKLGGPDDYNDPAHYENRLIADLGDSLGLNRSHIQQAMADPHAESRFRRLVKGRRQSAKVRLCELFDMEAWLKG
;
A
#
# COMPACT_ATOMS: atom_id res chain seq x y z
N ALA A 1 -8.09 40.11 -7.03
CA ALA A 1 -8.09 38.88 -6.20
C ALA A 1 -8.33 37.68 -7.10
N THR A 2 -7.53 36.60 -7.02
CA THR A 2 -7.77 35.36 -7.82
C THR A 2 -9.13 34.75 -7.49
N SER A 3 -9.86 34.27 -8.50
CA SER A 3 -11.18 33.65 -8.35
C SER A 3 -11.11 32.32 -7.59
N ARG A 4 -12.22 31.83 -7.01
CA ARG A 4 -12.26 30.51 -6.34
C ARG A 4 -11.82 29.37 -7.28
N PRO A 5 -12.30 29.27 -8.53
CA PRO A 5 -11.85 28.24 -9.47
C PRO A 5 -10.34 28.27 -9.73
N GLU A 6 -9.75 29.45 -9.90
CA GLU A 6 -8.30 29.59 -10.09
C GLU A 6 -7.50 29.14 -8.87
N ARG A 7 -7.97 29.47 -7.67
CA ARG A 7 -7.33 29.03 -6.41
C ARG A 7 -7.39 27.51 -6.27
N LEU A 8 -8.53 26.88 -6.57
CA LEU A 8 -8.70 25.43 -6.52
C LEU A 8 -7.82 24.73 -7.56
N ALA A 9 -7.76 25.25 -8.79
CA ALA A 9 -6.90 24.70 -9.83
C ALA A 9 -5.40 24.78 -9.45
N ARG A 10 -4.98 25.89 -8.82
CA ARG A 10 -3.60 26.06 -8.32
C ARG A 10 -3.32 25.11 -7.16
N LEU A 11 -4.23 24.97 -6.20
CA LEU A 11 -4.11 24.04 -5.08
C LEU A 11 -4.02 22.59 -5.59
N LYS A 12 -4.94 22.18 -6.45
CA LYS A 12 -4.95 20.85 -7.08
C LYS A 12 -3.63 20.54 -7.78
N ARG A 13 -3.09 21.49 -8.55
CA ARG A 13 -1.78 21.35 -9.21
C ARG A 13 -0.64 21.15 -8.20
N ARG A 14 -0.67 21.88 -7.08
CA ARG A 14 0.33 21.75 -6.01
C ARG A 14 0.19 20.40 -5.30
N LEU A 15 -1.02 20.01 -4.92
CA LEU A 15 -1.29 18.73 -4.28
C LEU A 15 -0.86 17.56 -5.17
N MET A 16 -1.15 17.59 -6.47
CA MET A 16 -0.76 16.57 -7.46
C MET A 16 0.71 16.63 -7.92
N SER A 17 1.57 17.37 -7.21
CA SER A 17 3.00 17.49 -7.55
C SER A 17 3.90 16.75 -6.57
N ALA A 18 5.15 16.52 -6.96
CA ALA A 18 6.20 15.97 -6.10
C ALA A 18 6.46 16.81 -4.83
N ALA A 19 6.03 18.07 -4.80
CA ALA A 19 6.19 18.92 -3.63
C ALA A 19 5.24 18.57 -2.47
N VAL A 20 4.28 17.67 -2.68
CA VAL A 20 3.40 17.11 -1.64
C VAL A 20 3.48 15.59 -1.77
N GLN A 21 4.58 15.03 -1.27
CA GLN A 21 4.91 13.61 -1.36
C GLN A 21 5.34 13.13 0.03
N VAL A 22 4.79 11.99 0.48
CA VAL A 22 5.27 11.33 1.69
C VAL A 22 6.70 10.83 1.41
N PRO A 23 7.70 11.25 2.22
CA PRO A 23 9.08 10.80 2.04
C PRO A 23 9.20 9.30 2.34
N GLU A 24 10.35 8.74 2.02
CA GLU A 24 10.71 7.39 2.45
C GLU A 24 10.89 7.38 3.98
N PRO A 25 10.41 6.34 4.69
CA PRO A 25 10.61 6.24 6.11
C PRO A 25 12.08 5.99 6.46
N ASP A 26 12.52 6.50 7.61
CA ASP A 26 13.86 6.24 8.13
C ASP A 26 14.13 4.75 8.29
N GLU A 27 15.39 4.36 8.07
CA GLU A 27 15.84 2.98 8.16
C GLU A 27 15.46 2.37 9.52
N LEU A 28 14.84 1.19 9.45
CA LEU A 28 14.39 0.45 10.62
C LEU A 28 15.52 -0.46 11.11
N GLN A 29 15.89 -0.34 12.39
CA GLN A 29 16.78 -1.29 13.07
C GLN A 29 16.27 -2.72 12.91
N GLU A 30 17.21 -3.67 12.88
CA GLU A 30 16.85 -5.07 12.73
C GLU A 30 15.92 -5.56 13.85
N VAL A 31 14.85 -6.24 13.45
CA VAL A 31 13.92 -6.92 14.36
C VAL A 31 14.04 -8.43 14.10
N PRO A 32 14.58 -9.22 15.03
CA PRO A 32 14.78 -10.66 14.84
C PRO A 32 13.45 -11.42 14.92
N ALA A 33 13.36 -12.55 14.21
CA ALA A 33 12.28 -13.51 14.37
C ALA A 33 12.50 -14.29 15.68
N LYS A 34 11.80 -13.92 16.75
CA LYS A 34 11.92 -14.56 18.07
C LYS A 34 10.84 -15.61 18.34
N LEU A 35 9.77 -15.61 17.55
CA LEU A 35 8.61 -16.48 17.75
C LEU A 35 8.60 -17.62 16.73
N SER A 36 8.14 -18.80 17.16
CA SER A 36 7.83 -19.92 16.28
C SER A 36 6.59 -19.65 15.44
N ALA A 37 6.34 -20.46 14.40
CA ALA A 37 5.13 -20.34 13.59
C ALA A 37 3.85 -20.48 14.44
N GLU A 38 3.85 -21.42 15.39
CA GLU A 38 2.73 -21.67 16.32
C GLU A 38 2.50 -20.47 17.24
N GLU A 39 3.57 -19.86 17.76
CA GLU A 39 3.48 -18.66 18.58
C GLU A 39 2.95 -17.47 17.78
N VAL A 40 3.40 -17.28 16.53
CA VAL A 40 2.84 -16.24 15.64
C VAL A 40 1.34 -16.49 15.41
N ALA A 41 0.94 -17.72 15.10
CA ALA A 41 -0.47 -18.04 14.92
C ALA A 41 -1.30 -17.73 16.17
N LYS A 42 -0.78 -18.09 17.34
CA LYS A 42 -1.41 -17.80 18.62
C LYS A 42 -1.61 -16.30 18.84
N VAL A 43 -0.60 -15.47 18.55
CA VAL A 43 -0.71 -14.01 18.65
C VAL A 43 -1.88 -13.48 17.82
N PHE A 44 -2.03 -13.94 16.57
CA PHE A 44 -3.17 -13.52 15.74
C PHE A 44 -4.50 -14.05 16.27
N GLN A 45 -4.56 -15.29 16.74
CA GLN A 45 -5.80 -15.90 17.27
C GLN A 45 -6.28 -15.20 18.54
N ASP A 46 -5.37 -14.88 19.45
CA ASP A 46 -5.66 -14.22 20.73
C ASP A 46 -6.22 -12.79 20.51
N HIS A 47 -5.80 -12.12 19.43
CA HIS A 47 -6.20 -10.75 19.11
C HIS A 47 -7.31 -10.63 18.05
N PHE A 48 -7.52 -11.65 17.23
CA PHE A 48 -8.52 -11.68 16.17
C PHE A 48 -9.21 -13.05 16.10
N PRO A 49 -10.29 -13.25 16.89
CA PRO A 49 -11.06 -14.48 16.86
C PRO A 49 -11.59 -14.78 15.44
N GLY A 50 -11.32 -16.00 14.95
CA GLY A 50 -11.73 -16.45 13.62
C GLY A 50 -10.70 -16.22 12.51
N VAL A 51 -9.50 -15.68 12.83
CA VAL A 51 -8.41 -15.49 11.86
C VAL A 51 -7.98 -16.78 11.15
N ASP A 52 -8.14 -17.93 11.81
CA ASP A 52 -7.85 -19.27 11.28
C ASP A 52 -8.74 -19.65 10.08
N LYS A 53 -9.89 -18.98 9.93
CA LYS A 53 -10.86 -19.24 8.87
C LYS A 53 -10.70 -18.31 7.67
N LEU A 54 -9.81 -17.32 7.73
CA LEU A 54 -9.57 -16.42 6.62
C LEU A 54 -8.95 -17.17 5.43
N ILE A 55 -9.57 -16.98 4.26
CA ILE A 55 -9.16 -17.64 3.03
C ILE A 55 -8.31 -16.69 2.20
N TYR A 56 -7.13 -17.16 1.80
CA TYR A 56 -6.23 -16.44 0.91
C TYR A 56 -6.84 -16.34 -0.49
N ARG A 57 -7.13 -15.13 -0.95
CA ARG A 57 -7.63 -14.82 -2.31
C ARG A 57 -8.82 -15.66 -2.74
N GLN A 58 -9.72 -15.97 -1.80
CA GLN A 58 -10.89 -16.83 -2.03
C GLN A 58 -10.54 -18.24 -2.55
N GLN A 59 -9.30 -18.71 -2.38
CA GLN A 59 -8.87 -20.04 -2.80
C GLN A 59 -9.18 -21.07 -1.69
N PRO A 60 -10.19 -21.93 -1.85
CA PRO A 60 -10.61 -22.85 -0.80
C PRO A 60 -9.46 -23.73 -0.32
N GLY A 61 -9.31 -23.88 1.01
CA GLY A 61 -8.25 -24.67 1.64
C GLY A 61 -6.90 -23.94 1.83
N ASN A 62 -6.73 -22.76 1.22
CA ASN A 62 -5.56 -21.91 1.45
C ASN A 62 -5.86 -20.87 2.53
N TYR A 63 -5.48 -21.16 3.77
CA TYR A 63 -5.75 -20.27 4.90
C TYR A 63 -4.68 -19.17 5.04
N SER A 64 -5.11 -17.92 5.19
CA SER A 64 -4.25 -16.73 5.30
C SER A 64 -3.23 -16.84 6.44
N LEU A 65 -3.57 -17.52 7.54
CA LEU A 65 -2.68 -17.68 8.69
C LEU A 65 -1.34 -18.36 8.36
N LYS A 66 -1.33 -19.33 7.43
CA LYS A 66 -0.07 -19.97 6.97
C LYS A 66 0.83 -18.99 6.23
N PHE A 67 0.24 -18.11 5.42
CA PHE A 67 0.98 -17.08 4.70
C PHE A 67 1.51 -16.00 5.64
N ILE A 68 0.76 -15.65 6.69
CA ILE A 68 1.19 -14.74 7.75
C ILE A 68 2.42 -15.29 8.48
N GLN A 69 2.39 -16.57 8.88
CA GLN A 69 3.53 -17.25 9.52
C GLN A 69 4.78 -17.21 8.61
N SER A 70 4.60 -17.55 7.33
CA SER A 70 5.68 -17.51 6.34
C SER A 70 6.25 -16.09 6.17
N ALA A 71 5.38 -15.09 6.08
CA ALA A 71 5.78 -13.69 5.94
C ALA A 71 6.53 -13.15 7.17
N TYR A 72 6.21 -13.62 8.38
CA TYR A 72 6.95 -13.28 9.59
C TYR A 72 8.38 -13.87 9.58
N ALA A 73 8.51 -15.13 9.17
CA ALA A 73 9.78 -15.84 9.15
C ALA A 73 10.69 -15.31 8.04
N GLU A 74 10.18 -15.29 6.80
CA GLU A 74 10.96 -15.14 5.57
C GLU A 74 10.59 -13.92 4.75
N GLY A 75 9.56 -13.17 5.14
CA GLY A 75 9.05 -12.00 4.42
C GLY A 75 8.13 -12.33 3.26
N LEU A 76 7.71 -11.29 2.53
CA LEU A 76 6.84 -11.42 1.37
C LEU A 76 7.67 -11.82 0.14
N ARG A 77 7.36 -13.00 -0.42
CA ARG A 77 8.09 -13.61 -1.55
C ARG A 77 8.15 -12.73 -2.79
N ALA A 78 7.08 -11.97 -3.08
CA ALA A 78 7.01 -11.09 -4.25
C ALA A 78 8.10 -10.01 -4.25
N PHE A 79 8.65 -9.69 -3.08
CA PHE A 79 9.69 -8.68 -2.94
C PHE A 79 11.09 -9.27 -2.75
N HIS A 80 11.26 -10.61 -2.68
CA HIS A 80 12.56 -11.23 -2.42
C HIS A 80 13.68 -10.68 -3.32
N GLY A 81 14.82 -10.36 -2.73
CA GLY A 81 15.97 -9.77 -3.43
C GLY A 81 15.92 -8.25 -3.63
N SER A 82 14.84 -7.57 -3.22
CA SER A 82 14.76 -6.10 -3.22
C SER A 82 15.08 -5.49 -1.85
N GLU A 83 15.41 -4.21 -1.80
CA GLU A 83 15.58 -3.46 -0.54
C GLU A 83 14.28 -3.41 0.29
N VAL A 84 13.14 -3.31 -0.41
CA VAL A 84 11.80 -3.32 0.17
C VAL A 84 11.54 -4.59 0.99
N HIS A 85 12.10 -5.72 0.58
CA HIS A 85 11.94 -7.00 1.29
C HIS A 85 12.40 -6.92 2.74
N GLY A 86 13.64 -6.46 2.96
CA GLY A 86 14.22 -6.36 4.29
C GLY A 86 13.42 -5.40 5.17
N HIS A 87 12.98 -4.28 4.61
CA HIS A 87 12.15 -3.31 5.30
C HIS A 87 10.81 -3.90 5.77
N LEU A 88 10.06 -4.50 4.84
CA LEU A 88 8.75 -5.11 5.13
C LEU A 88 8.86 -6.28 6.11
N LEU A 89 9.91 -7.09 6.03
CA LEU A 89 10.16 -8.18 6.97
C LEU A 89 10.37 -7.66 8.40
N ARG A 90 11.19 -6.62 8.58
CA ARG A 90 11.42 -6.00 9.89
C ARG A 90 10.13 -5.42 10.47
N LEU A 91 9.32 -4.76 9.65
CA LEU A 91 8.01 -4.24 10.06
C LEU A 91 7.02 -5.35 10.42
N MET A 92 6.95 -6.42 9.62
CA MET A 92 6.09 -7.56 9.91
C MET A 92 6.43 -8.16 11.28
N ARG A 93 7.72 -8.34 11.57
CA ARG A 93 8.19 -8.83 12.88
C ARG A 93 7.87 -7.87 14.01
N LEU A 94 8.06 -6.56 13.79
CA LEU A 94 7.68 -5.53 14.76
C LEU A 94 6.18 -5.60 15.10
N ILE A 95 5.31 -5.74 14.10
CA ILE A 95 3.86 -5.82 14.29
C ILE A 95 3.49 -7.04 15.13
N VAL A 96 4.05 -8.20 14.80
CA VAL A 96 3.78 -9.45 15.53
C VAL A 96 4.29 -9.37 16.97
N HIS A 97 5.50 -8.85 17.20
CA HIS A 97 6.02 -8.68 18.56
C HIS A 97 5.21 -7.68 19.37
N HIS A 98 4.74 -6.59 18.76
CA HIS A 98 3.83 -5.64 19.39
C HIS A 98 2.52 -6.30 19.85
N GLY A 99 2.00 -7.24 19.04
CA GLY A 99 0.92 -8.13 19.42
C GLY A 99 1.26 -9.03 20.60
N HIS A 100 2.35 -9.78 20.49
CA HIS A 100 2.82 -10.71 21.50
C HIS A 100 2.99 -10.05 22.89
N GLU A 101 3.48 -8.82 22.92
CA GLU A 101 3.67 -8.03 24.14
C GLU A 101 2.38 -7.37 24.67
N ASN A 102 1.22 -7.64 24.04
CA ASN A 102 -0.10 -7.08 24.38
C ASN A 102 -0.11 -5.55 24.44
N LYS A 103 0.64 -4.88 23.57
CA LYS A 103 0.73 -3.41 23.56
C LYS A 103 -0.59 -2.75 23.10
N PRO A 104 -0.87 -1.50 23.52
CA PRO A 104 -2.09 -0.80 23.15
C PRO A 104 -2.33 -0.74 21.63
N GLY A 105 -3.54 -1.06 21.19
CA GLY A 105 -3.89 -1.07 19.76
C GLY A 105 -3.47 -2.33 18.99
N ALA A 106 -2.80 -3.30 19.63
CA ALA A 106 -2.38 -4.57 19.02
C ALA A 106 -3.51 -5.27 18.25
N ALA A 107 -4.70 -5.40 18.85
CA ALA A 107 -5.83 -6.08 18.23
C ALA A 107 -6.26 -5.45 16.89
N LYS A 108 -6.25 -4.11 16.82
CA LYS A 108 -6.56 -3.37 15.59
C LYS A 108 -5.49 -3.62 14.52
N HIS A 109 -4.21 -3.47 14.90
CA HIS A 109 -3.08 -3.64 13.97
C HIS A 109 -3.00 -5.05 13.39
N LEU A 110 -3.15 -6.08 14.22
CA LEU A 110 -3.13 -7.47 13.78
C LEU A 110 -4.33 -7.81 12.90
N ARG A 111 -5.53 -7.30 13.21
CA ARG A 111 -6.70 -7.48 12.35
C ARG A 111 -6.49 -6.90 10.96
N GLU A 112 -6.03 -5.65 10.87
CA GLU A 112 -5.78 -4.99 9.58
C GLU A 112 -4.77 -5.76 8.72
N VAL A 113 -3.68 -6.26 9.34
CA VAL A 113 -2.71 -7.11 8.63
C VAL A 113 -3.35 -8.42 8.20
N ALA A 114 -4.06 -9.12 9.09
CA ALA A 114 -4.69 -10.40 8.78
C ALA A 114 -5.70 -10.30 7.62
N GLU A 115 -6.52 -9.25 7.60
CA GLU A 115 -7.47 -8.98 6.53
C GLU A 115 -6.76 -8.72 5.20
N ALA A 116 -5.65 -7.98 5.19
CA ALA A 116 -4.86 -7.75 3.98
C ALA A 116 -4.23 -9.04 3.42
N PHE A 117 -4.04 -10.08 4.25
CA PHE A 117 -3.63 -11.41 3.79
C PHE A 117 -4.76 -12.21 3.12
N THR A 118 -5.95 -11.63 2.92
CA THR A 118 -6.94 -12.19 2.00
C THR A 118 -6.74 -11.68 0.56
N ASP A 119 -5.88 -10.68 0.36
CA ASP A 119 -5.54 -10.05 -0.93
C ASP A 119 -4.16 -10.45 -1.47
N CYS A 120 -3.71 -9.80 -2.55
CA CYS A 120 -2.40 -10.01 -3.17
C CYS A 120 -1.24 -9.43 -2.32
N GLN A 121 -0.01 -9.88 -2.60
CA GLN A 121 1.18 -9.47 -1.80
C GLN A 121 1.50 -7.97 -1.90
N ALA A 122 1.07 -7.29 -2.96
CA ALA A 122 1.20 -5.83 -3.05
C ALA A 122 0.32 -5.10 -2.01
N VAL A 123 -0.92 -5.56 -1.81
CA VAL A 123 -1.80 -5.03 -0.76
C VAL A 123 -1.24 -5.34 0.63
N GLN A 124 -0.73 -6.57 0.82
CA GLN A 124 -0.09 -6.98 2.06
C GLN A 124 1.11 -6.09 2.42
N GLY A 125 2.01 -5.83 1.46
CA GLY A 125 3.19 -4.99 1.66
C GLY A 125 2.84 -3.57 2.12
N ARG A 126 1.89 -2.91 1.43
CA ARG A 126 1.40 -1.58 1.81
C ARG A 126 0.79 -1.55 3.21
N THR A 127 0.02 -2.58 3.57
CA THR A 127 -0.61 -2.67 4.89
C THR A 127 0.43 -2.90 5.99
N ILE A 128 1.38 -3.81 5.79
CA ILE A 128 2.48 -4.05 6.73
C ILE A 128 3.27 -2.76 6.99
N GLU A 129 3.62 -2.02 5.93
CA GLU A 129 4.32 -0.76 6.07
C GLU A 129 3.54 0.27 6.88
N ARG A 130 2.29 0.52 6.49
CA ARG A 130 1.43 1.49 7.18
C ARG A 130 1.27 1.15 8.65
N VAL A 131 0.99 -0.11 8.99
CA VAL A 131 0.78 -0.54 10.38
C VAL A 131 2.09 -0.49 11.18
N GLY A 132 3.20 -0.96 10.60
CA GLY A 132 4.49 -0.96 11.29
C GLY A 132 5.01 0.46 11.58
N LEU A 133 4.82 1.41 10.66
CA LEU A 133 5.18 2.81 10.89
C LEU A 133 4.32 3.48 11.97
N GLN A 134 3.02 3.13 12.05
CA GLN A 134 2.15 3.59 13.14
C GLN A 134 2.66 3.11 14.50
N ILE A 135 3.04 1.83 14.60
CA ILE A 135 3.58 1.23 15.84
C ILE A 135 4.89 1.90 16.28
N ARG A 136 5.75 2.28 15.32
CA ARG A 136 7.01 3.00 15.62
C ARG A 136 6.78 4.39 16.21
N GLY A 137 5.54 4.86 16.31
CA GLY A 137 5.26 6.24 16.68
C GLY A 137 5.82 7.21 15.65
N VAL A 138 5.98 6.78 14.38
CA VAL A 138 6.13 7.69 13.24
C VAL A 138 4.75 8.35 13.06
N SER A 139 4.44 9.21 14.02
CA SER A 139 3.33 10.13 13.96
C SER A 139 3.80 11.28 13.13
N LEU A 140 3.03 11.54 12.09
CA LEU A 140 3.22 12.73 11.31
C LEU A 140 2.83 13.92 12.19
N ASP A 141 3.51 15.05 12.02
CA ASP A 141 2.95 16.31 12.50
C ASP A 141 1.68 16.63 11.69
N PHE A 142 1.00 17.74 12.01
CA PHE A 142 -0.19 18.13 11.25
C PHE A 142 0.09 18.22 9.74
N SER A 143 1.26 18.77 9.37
CA SER A 143 1.68 18.87 7.97
C SER A 143 1.81 17.50 7.32
N GLY A 144 2.50 16.57 7.96
CA GLY A 144 2.68 15.23 7.47
C GLY A 144 1.35 14.47 7.39
N HIS A 145 0.41 14.66 8.33
CA HIS A 145 -0.93 14.08 8.26
C HIS A 145 -1.68 14.57 7.02
N LEU A 146 -1.60 15.87 6.70
CA LEU A 146 -2.15 16.41 5.46
C LEU A 146 -1.47 15.83 4.22
N VAL A 147 -0.14 15.69 4.22
CA VAL A 147 0.59 15.07 3.11
C VAL A 147 0.17 13.61 2.92
N ARG A 148 -0.01 12.85 4.01
CA ARG A 148 -0.49 11.47 3.99
C ARG A 148 -1.93 11.39 3.45
N LEU A 149 -2.83 12.23 3.95
CA LEU A 149 -4.22 12.28 3.47
C LEU A 149 -4.27 12.58 1.96
N VAL A 150 -3.47 13.54 1.51
CA VAL A 150 -3.34 13.85 0.07
C VAL A 150 -2.79 12.64 -0.69
N GLY A 151 -1.78 11.94 -0.14
CA GLY A 151 -1.23 10.71 -0.71
C GLY A 151 -2.26 9.59 -0.83
N GLU A 152 -3.09 9.38 0.20
CA GLU A 152 -4.20 8.41 0.19
C GLU A 152 -5.24 8.76 -0.88
N TYR A 153 -5.58 10.04 -1.02
CA TYR A 153 -6.51 10.50 -2.05
C TYR A 153 -5.94 10.35 -3.47
N LYS A 154 -4.64 10.59 -3.67
CA LYS A 154 -3.96 10.27 -4.92
C LYS A 154 -4.00 8.77 -5.21
N ALA A 155 -3.73 7.93 -4.21
CA ALA A 155 -3.78 6.47 -4.38
C ALA A 155 -5.18 6.00 -4.78
N MET A 156 -6.23 6.60 -4.21
CA MET A 156 -7.61 6.34 -4.63
C MET A 156 -7.85 6.71 -6.10
N ALA A 157 -7.39 7.89 -6.55
CA ALA A 157 -7.49 8.27 -7.96
C ALA A 157 -6.74 7.30 -8.88
N VAL A 158 -5.58 6.78 -8.45
CA VAL A 158 -4.84 5.75 -9.20
C VAL A 158 -5.60 4.43 -9.27
N LYS A 159 -6.22 3.98 -8.18
CA LYS A 159 -7.07 2.78 -8.17
C LYS A 159 -8.26 2.91 -9.11
N ILE A 160 -8.93 4.06 -9.11
CA ILE A 160 -10.06 4.32 -10.01
C ILE A 160 -9.57 4.25 -11.47
N LEU A 161 -8.47 4.92 -11.80
CA LEU A 161 -7.91 4.85 -13.16
C LEU A 161 -7.50 3.42 -13.53
N ALA A 162 -6.92 2.67 -12.59
CA ALA A 162 -6.50 1.31 -12.86
C ALA A 162 -7.68 0.42 -13.22
N MET A 163 -8.79 0.55 -12.50
CA MET A 163 -10.04 -0.14 -12.79
C MET A 163 -10.62 0.28 -14.15
N GLU A 164 -10.66 1.59 -14.46
CA GLU A 164 -11.14 2.10 -15.76
C GLU A 164 -10.36 1.50 -16.92
N GLU A 165 -9.04 1.44 -16.82
CA GLU A 165 -8.17 0.94 -17.89
C GLU A 165 -8.22 -0.58 -18.02
N CYS A 166 -8.23 -1.33 -16.91
CA CYS A 166 -8.43 -2.79 -16.97
C CYS A 166 -9.78 -3.15 -17.60
N THR A 167 -10.84 -2.39 -17.31
CA THR A 167 -12.16 -2.58 -17.93
C THR A 167 -12.10 -2.39 -19.44
N LYS A 168 -11.37 -1.38 -19.93
CA LYS A 168 -11.18 -1.15 -21.39
C LYS A 168 -10.39 -2.28 -22.06
N LEU A 169 -9.55 -2.98 -21.31
CA LEU A 169 -8.77 -4.12 -21.78
C LEU A 169 -9.55 -5.45 -21.75
N GLY A 170 -10.80 -5.44 -21.30
CA GLY A 170 -11.66 -6.63 -21.21
C GLY A 170 -11.65 -7.33 -19.84
N GLY A 171 -10.96 -6.77 -18.83
CA GLY A 171 -10.94 -7.26 -17.45
C GLY A 171 -11.94 -6.55 -16.52
N PRO A 172 -11.93 -6.83 -15.20
CA PRO A 172 -10.90 -7.57 -14.45
C PRO A 172 -10.94 -9.09 -14.70
N ASP A 173 -9.76 -9.67 -14.93
CA ASP A 173 -9.52 -11.11 -15.08
C ASP A 173 -8.14 -11.49 -14.49
N ASP A 174 -7.73 -12.75 -14.61
CA ASP A 174 -6.46 -13.27 -14.08
C ASP A 174 -5.22 -12.54 -14.60
N TYR A 175 -5.28 -11.98 -15.81
CA TYR A 175 -4.20 -11.23 -16.46
C TYR A 175 -4.36 -9.71 -16.22
N ASN A 176 -5.55 -9.18 -16.49
CA ASN A 176 -5.93 -7.76 -16.37
C ASN A 176 -6.37 -7.41 -14.94
N ASP A 177 -5.52 -7.71 -13.96
CA ASP A 177 -5.76 -7.44 -12.55
C ASP A 177 -5.52 -5.94 -12.22
N PRO A 178 -6.55 -5.20 -11.76
CA PRO A 178 -6.43 -3.79 -11.39
C PRO A 178 -5.34 -3.51 -10.35
N ALA A 179 -5.03 -4.44 -9.43
CA ALA A 179 -4.00 -4.23 -8.41
C ALA A 179 -2.60 -4.16 -9.02
N HIS A 180 -2.33 -4.97 -10.04
CA HIS A 180 -1.04 -4.97 -10.75
C HIS A 180 -0.96 -3.80 -11.74
N TYR A 181 -2.07 -3.41 -12.36
CA TYR A 181 -2.10 -2.21 -13.19
C TYR A 181 -2.00 -0.92 -12.36
N GLU A 182 -2.54 -0.89 -11.14
CA GLU A 182 -2.30 0.16 -10.15
C GLU A 182 -0.79 0.34 -9.92
N ASN A 183 -0.07 -0.75 -9.65
CA ASN A 183 1.38 -0.71 -9.47
C ASN A 183 2.11 -0.25 -10.74
N ARG A 184 1.69 -0.68 -11.94
CA ARG A 184 2.20 -0.15 -13.22
C ARG A 184 2.07 1.38 -13.29
N LEU A 185 0.90 1.92 -12.95
CA LEU A 185 0.63 3.36 -12.94
C LEU A 185 1.48 4.09 -11.88
N ILE A 186 1.59 3.53 -10.68
CA ILE A 186 2.42 4.09 -9.61
C ILE A 186 3.88 4.17 -10.03
N ALA A 187 4.44 3.10 -10.61
CA ALA A 187 5.83 3.06 -11.07
C ALA A 187 6.10 4.08 -12.19
N ASP A 188 5.17 4.25 -13.14
CA ASP A 188 5.36 5.16 -14.28
C ASP A 188 5.12 6.64 -13.98
N LEU A 189 4.20 6.92 -13.06
CA LEU A 189 3.68 8.27 -12.83
C LEU A 189 4.08 8.84 -11.48
N GLY A 190 4.50 7.98 -10.55
CA GLY A 190 4.64 8.28 -9.13
C GLY A 190 5.48 9.50 -8.83
N ASP A 191 6.69 9.56 -9.40
CA ASP A 191 7.59 10.70 -9.22
C ASP A 191 6.98 12.02 -9.72
N SER A 192 6.31 11.96 -10.87
CA SER A 192 5.76 13.16 -11.52
C SER A 192 4.49 13.69 -10.85
N LEU A 193 3.85 12.86 -10.02
CA LEU A 193 2.60 13.14 -9.30
C LEU A 193 2.80 13.28 -7.78
N GLY A 194 4.01 13.02 -7.27
CA GLY A 194 4.28 12.98 -5.84
C GLY A 194 3.48 11.90 -5.12
N LEU A 195 3.36 10.70 -5.71
CA LEU A 195 2.83 9.53 -4.98
C LEU A 195 3.80 9.11 -3.88
N ASN A 196 3.32 8.48 -2.81
CA ASN A 196 4.17 8.09 -1.68
C ASN A 196 5.41 7.30 -2.13
N ARG A 197 6.60 7.68 -1.63
CA ARG A 197 7.88 7.11 -2.09
C ARG A 197 7.94 5.60 -1.91
N SER A 198 7.52 5.11 -0.75
CA SER A 198 7.50 3.68 -0.49
C SER A 198 6.57 2.91 -1.42
N HIS A 199 5.41 3.47 -1.77
CA HIS A 199 4.51 2.86 -2.75
C HIS A 199 5.16 2.79 -4.13
N ILE A 200 5.96 3.78 -4.52
CA ILE A 200 6.71 3.77 -5.79
C ILE A 200 7.72 2.63 -5.80
N GLN A 201 8.52 2.49 -4.73
CA GLN A 201 9.50 1.40 -4.62
C GLN A 201 8.82 0.03 -4.64
N GLN A 202 7.75 -0.17 -3.87
CA GLN A 202 6.97 -1.40 -3.88
C GLN A 202 6.40 -1.70 -5.27
N ALA A 203 5.86 -0.70 -5.96
CA ALA A 203 5.31 -0.85 -7.29
C ALA A 203 6.38 -1.19 -8.35
N MET A 204 7.58 -0.62 -8.23
CA MET A 204 8.73 -0.96 -9.10
C MET A 204 9.23 -2.39 -8.86
N ALA A 205 9.04 -2.93 -7.66
CA ALA A 205 9.42 -4.28 -7.30
C ALA A 205 8.33 -5.33 -7.58
N ASP A 206 7.16 -4.95 -8.12
CA ASP A 206 6.08 -5.89 -8.45
C ASP A 206 6.37 -6.61 -9.79
N PRO A 207 6.73 -7.91 -9.78
CA PRO A 207 7.04 -8.65 -11.00
C PRO A 207 5.83 -8.85 -11.91
N HIS A 208 4.62 -8.85 -11.37
CA HIS A 208 3.39 -8.99 -12.15
C HIS A 208 3.05 -7.69 -12.87
N ALA A 209 3.28 -6.54 -12.24
CA ALA A 209 3.11 -5.24 -12.91
C ALA A 209 4.07 -5.09 -14.11
N GLU A 210 5.33 -5.51 -13.96
CA GLU A 210 6.33 -5.43 -15.03
C GLU A 210 6.05 -6.42 -16.18
N SER A 211 5.74 -7.68 -15.85
CA SER A 211 5.55 -8.73 -16.85
C SER A 211 4.23 -8.60 -17.62
N ARG A 212 3.14 -8.16 -16.97
CA ARG A 212 1.80 -8.12 -17.58
C ARG A 212 1.51 -6.81 -18.32
N PHE A 213 2.08 -5.71 -17.85
CA PHE A 213 1.75 -4.38 -18.35
C PHE A 213 3.00 -3.62 -18.84
N ARG A 214 2.95 -3.22 -20.12
CA ARG A 214 4.02 -2.44 -20.75
C ARG A 214 4.13 -1.06 -20.11
N ARG A 215 5.36 -0.54 -20.09
CA ARG A 215 5.64 0.84 -19.65
C ARG A 215 4.84 1.86 -20.47
N LEU A 216 4.28 2.85 -19.78
CA LEU A 216 3.56 3.93 -20.44
C LEU A 216 4.53 4.79 -21.27
N VAL A 217 4.30 4.81 -22.58
CA VAL A 217 5.00 5.73 -23.50
C VAL A 217 4.56 7.17 -23.23
N LYS A 218 5.39 8.16 -23.63
CA LYS A 218 5.22 9.59 -23.32
C LYS A 218 3.80 10.12 -23.51
N GLY A 219 3.16 9.80 -24.63
CA GLY A 219 1.78 10.24 -24.92
C GLY A 219 0.77 9.67 -23.93
N ARG A 220 0.78 8.36 -23.70
CA ARG A 220 -0.10 7.70 -22.72
C ARG A 220 0.19 8.15 -21.29
N ARG A 221 1.45 8.39 -20.96
CA ARG A 221 1.86 8.92 -19.65
C ARG A 221 1.21 10.28 -19.38
N GLN A 222 1.20 11.16 -20.38
CA GLN A 222 0.58 12.48 -20.26
C GLN A 222 -0.95 12.37 -20.15
N SER A 223 -1.59 11.53 -20.96
CA SER A 223 -3.04 11.30 -20.87
C SER A 223 -3.45 10.73 -19.52
N ALA A 224 -2.73 9.73 -19.01
CA ALA A 224 -2.97 9.15 -17.69
C ALA A 224 -2.79 10.19 -16.58
N LYS A 225 -1.75 11.04 -16.67
CA LYS A 225 -1.55 12.14 -15.72
C LYS A 225 -2.73 13.12 -15.70
N VAL A 226 -3.23 13.51 -16.87
CA VAL A 226 -4.41 14.39 -16.99
C VAL A 226 -5.64 13.72 -16.37
N ARG A 227 -5.88 12.45 -16.69
CA ARG A 227 -7.02 11.70 -16.14
C ARG A 227 -6.93 11.53 -14.63
N LEU A 228 -5.75 11.25 -14.07
CA LEU A 228 -5.55 11.19 -12.61
C LEU A 228 -5.80 12.53 -11.94
N CYS A 229 -5.37 13.63 -12.57
CA CYS A 229 -5.73 14.95 -12.10
C CYS A 229 -7.25 15.11 -12.11
N GLU A 230 -7.97 14.77 -13.19
CA GLU A 230 -9.44 14.86 -13.21
C GLU A 230 -10.10 14.06 -12.09
N LEU A 231 -9.68 12.81 -11.88
CA LEU A 231 -10.18 11.91 -10.84
C LEU A 231 -9.86 12.37 -9.41
N PHE A 232 -8.86 13.23 -9.22
CA PHE A 232 -8.61 13.89 -7.95
C PHE A 232 -9.67 14.97 -7.69
N ASP A 233 -10.76 14.59 -7.02
CA ASP A 233 -11.86 15.48 -6.68
C ASP A 233 -11.48 16.43 -5.52
N MET A 234 -11.09 17.64 -5.90
CA MET A 234 -10.69 18.70 -4.98
C MET A 234 -11.87 19.23 -4.15
N GLU A 235 -13.09 19.15 -4.64
CA GLU A 235 -14.25 19.61 -3.87
C GLU A 235 -14.65 18.61 -2.81
N ALA A 236 -14.66 17.32 -3.15
CA ALA A 236 -14.91 16.26 -2.20
C ALA A 236 -13.82 16.25 -1.10
N TRP A 237 -12.55 16.41 -1.47
CA TRP A 237 -11.45 16.47 -0.50
C TRP A 237 -11.57 17.63 0.50
N LEU A 238 -12.10 18.80 0.11
CA LEU A 238 -12.29 19.94 1.03
C LEU A 238 -13.50 19.81 1.96
N LYS A 239 -14.43 18.92 1.65
CA LYS A 239 -15.69 18.74 2.39
C LYS A 239 -15.63 17.58 3.39
N GLY A 240 -14.65 16.69 3.28
CA GLY A 240 -14.37 15.61 4.24
C GLY A 240 -13.48 16.08 5.36
#